data_AF-R1CPT7-F1
#
_entry.id   AF-R1CPT7-F1
#
_cell.length_a   1.000
_cell.length_b   1.000
_cell.length_c   1.000
_cell.angle_alpha   90.00
_cell.angle_beta   90.00
_cell.angle_gamma   90.00
#
_symmetry.space_group_name_H-M   'P 1'
#
loop_
_entity.id
_entity.type
_entity.pdbx_description
1 polymer ?
#
loop_
_entity_poly.entity_id
_entity_poly.type
_entity_poly.pdbx_seq_one_letter_code
_entity_poly.pdbx_strand_id
1 'polypeptide(L)'
;SFCAPRKFETQRNYDGSDELPTMPAIADAPHEHELLGWQLQPGDCVLFSGKTLHGAVGNASESRSRRVLTTRWMGDDARFAPRRWEISPPYTGGLQAGDPMECGLFPRLL
;
A
#
# COMPACT_ATOMS: atom_id res chain seq x y z
N SER A 1 8.81 5.05 12.70
CA SER A 1 9.70 4.24 11.85
C SER A 1 8.86 3.56 10.77
N PHE A 2 9.41 3.30 9.59
CA PHE A 2 8.72 2.50 8.56
C PHE A 2 9.06 1.02 8.76
N CYS A 3 8.06 0.15 8.66
CA CYS A 3 8.27 -1.30 8.64
C CYS A 3 8.56 -1.77 7.21
N ALA A 4 9.11 -2.98 7.08
CA ALA A 4 9.25 -3.66 5.80
C ALA A 4 7.88 -3.79 5.11
N PRO A 5 7.76 -3.43 3.82
CA PRO A 5 6.52 -3.65 3.08
C PRO A 5 6.27 -5.15 2.92
N ARG A 6 5.00 -5.55 2.93
CA ARG A 6 4.59 -6.97 2.86
C ARG A 6 3.72 -7.23 1.62
N LYS A 7 4.03 -8.27 0.86
CA LYS A 7 3.25 -8.72 -0.30
C LYS A 7 1.90 -9.26 0.17
N PHE A 8 0.81 -8.77 -0.41
CA PHE A 8 -0.54 -9.19 -0.01
C PHE A 8 -0.79 -10.68 -0.30
N GLU A 9 -0.31 -11.18 -1.43
CA GLU A 9 -0.53 -12.58 -1.85
C GLU A 9 0.22 -13.58 -0.96
N THR A 10 1.51 -13.33 -0.72
CA THR A 10 2.37 -14.32 -0.03
C THR A 10 2.54 -14.05 1.46
N GLN A 11 2.11 -12.87 1.93
CA GLN A 11 2.35 -12.39 3.30
C GLN A 11 3.84 -12.31 3.68
N ARG A 12 4.76 -12.31 2.70
CA ARG A 12 6.20 -12.14 2.92
C ARG A 12 6.63 -10.70 2.69
N ASN A 13 7.75 -10.30 3.29
CA ASN A 13 8.38 -9.02 3.00
C ASN A 13 8.86 -8.97 1.53
N TYR A 14 9.03 -7.77 0.98
CA TYR A 14 9.63 -7.61 -0.34
C TYR A 14 11.12 -7.96 -0.32
N ASP A 15 11.62 -8.50 -1.43
CA ASP A 15 13.01 -8.95 -1.52
C ASP A 15 13.96 -7.73 -1.39
N GLY A 16 14.96 -7.86 -0.52
CA GLY A 16 15.92 -6.79 -0.22
C GLY A 16 15.44 -5.76 0.81
N SER A 17 14.29 -5.99 1.46
CA SER A 17 13.78 -5.11 2.53
C SER A 17 14.16 -5.56 3.95
N ASP A 18 15.11 -6.50 4.08
CA ASP A 18 15.49 -7.16 5.33
C ASP A 18 16.07 -6.23 6.40
N GLU A 19 16.62 -5.08 6.00
CA GLU A 19 17.12 -4.05 6.92
C GLU A 19 16.00 -3.25 7.60
N LEU A 20 14.75 -3.35 7.11
CA LEU A 20 13.62 -2.66 7.70
C LEU A 20 12.98 -3.52 8.81
N PRO A 21 12.52 -2.90 9.91
CA PRO A 21 11.79 -3.61 10.95
C PRO A 21 10.59 -4.38 10.39
N THR A 22 10.41 -5.64 10.81
CA THR A 22 9.19 -6.38 10.51
C THR A 22 7.99 -5.73 11.19
N MET A 23 6.84 -5.75 10.50
CA MET A 23 5.58 -5.28 11.07
C MET A 23 5.26 -6.06 12.36
N PRO A 24 4.95 -5.39 13.47
CA PRO A 24 4.52 -6.06 14.69
C PRO A 24 3.21 -6.83 14.44
N ALA A 25 2.99 -7.91 15.19
CA ALA A 25 1.77 -8.69 15.12
C ALA A 25 0.61 -7.96 15.82
N ILE A 26 0.11 -6.89 15.18
CA ILE A 26 -1.00 -6.06 15.70
C ILE A 26 -2.22 -6.90 16.08
N ALA A 27 -2.45 -8.01 15.38
CA ALA A 27 -3.56 -8.93 15.64
C ALA A 27 -3.42 -9.70 16.96
N ASP A 28 -2.21 -9.84 17.51
CA ASP A 28 -1.95 -10.61 18.73
C ASP A 28 -2.20 -9.76 20.00
N ALA A 29 -2.24 -8.43 19.85
CA ALA A 29 -2.50 -7.48 20.94
C ALA A 29 -3.49 -6.38 20.52
N PRO A 30 -4.72 -6.73 20.09
CA PRO A 30 -5.66 -5.77 19.50
C PRO A 30 -6.16 -4.71 20.50
N HIS A 31 -6.01 -4.95 21.81
CA HIS A 31 -6.38 -4.03 22.87
C HIS A 31 -5.32 -2.95 23.15
N GLU A 32 -4.10 -3.12 22.63
CA GLU A 32 -3.01 -2.14 22.76
C GLU A 32 -3.08 -1.04 21.68
N HIS A 33 -4.00 -1.18 20.72
CA HIS A 33 -4.09 -0.31 19.55
C HIS A 33 -5.54 0.11 19.28
N GLU A 34 -5.73 1.35 18.85
CA GLU A 34 -7.01 1.77 18.29
C GLU A 34 -7.12 1.24 16.84
N LEU A 35 -8.04 0.29 16.64
CA LEU A 35 -8.30 -0.32 15.34
C LEU A 35 -9.60 0.24 14.77
N LEU A 36 -9.48 0.93 13.64
CA LEU A 36 -10.63 1.46 12.92
C LEU A 36 -10.99 0.57 11.72
N GLY A 37 -12.28 0.35 11.52
CA GLY A 37 -12.80 -0.46 10.43
C GLY A 37 -14.24 -0.09 10.10
N TRP A 38 -14.62 -0.27 8.83
CA TRP A 38 -15.92 0.15 8.32
C TRP A 38 -16.55 -0.97 7.49
N GLN A 39 -17.88 -1.12 7.63
CA GLN A 39 -18.66 -1.93 6.70
C GLN A 39 -19.03 -1.06 5.50
N LEU A 40 -18.44 -1.36 4.34
CA LEU A 40 -18.64 -0.60 3.11
C LEU A 40 -19.70 -1.24 2.22
N GLN A 41 -20.52 -0.42 1.56
CA GLN A 41 -21.40 -0.80 0.47
C GLN A 41 -20.75 -0.50 -0.90
N PRO A 42 -21.22 -1.14 -1.99
CA PRO A 42 -20.77 -0.77 -3.34
C PRO A 42 -20.98 0.73 -3.60
N GLY A 43 -19.89 1.43 -3.92
CA GLY A 43 -19.88 2.89 -4.13
C GLY A 43 -19.19 3.67 -3.00
N ASP A 44 -19.08 3.08 -1.81
CA ASP A 44 -18.34 3.71 -0.71
C ASP A 44 -16.84 3.66 -0.95
N CYS A 45 -16.12 4.63 -0.41
CA CYS A 45 -14.66 4.69 -0.47
C CYS A 45 -14.06 5.07 0.89
N VAL A 46 -12.85 4.58 1.13
CA VAL A 46 -12.02 4.97 2.28
C VAL A 46 -10.73 5.56 1.73
N LEU A 47 -10.44 6.81 2.12
CA LEU A 47 -9.21 7.49 1.78
C LEU A 47 -8.33 7.56 3.03
N PHE A 48 -7.06 7.20 2.89
CA PHE A 48 -6.11 7.21 3.99
C PHE A 48 -4.71 7.60 3.50
N SER A 49 -3.88 8.07 4.43
CA SER A 49 -2.49 8.43 4.12
C SER A 49 -1.66 7.18 3.82
N GLY A 50 -0.71 7.26 2.88
CA GLY A 50 0.24 6.17 2.63
C GLY A 50 1.13 5.79 3.82
N LYS A 51 1.09 6.58 4.90
CA LYS A 51 1.77 6.29 6.18
C LYS A 51 0.90 5.51 7.17
N THR A 52 -0.39 5.34 6.90
CA THR A 52 -1.31 4.61 7.78
C THR A 52 -1.06 3.11 7.67
N LEU A 53 -0.81 2.45 8.80
CA LEU A 53 -0.82 0.99 8.85
C LEU A 53 -2.24 0.50 8.58
N HIS A 54 -2.38 -0.37 7.58
CA HIS A 54 -3.68 -0.86 7.16
C HIS A 54 -3.58 -2.32 6.70
N GLY A 55 -4.70 -3.00 6.77
CA GLY A 55 -4.86 -4.37 6.31
C GLY A 55 -6.34 -4.70 6.19
N ALA A 56 -6.63 -5.88 5.66
CA ALA A 56 -7.99 -6.38 5.59
C ALA A 56 -8.00 -7.84 6.02
N VAL A 57 -9.02 -8.23 6.79
CA VAL A 57 -9.28 -9.63 7.07
C VAL A 57 -9.62 -10.39 5.79
N GLY A 58 -9.39 -11.70 5.81
CA GLY A 58 -9.78 -12.61 4.74
C GLY A 58 -11.29 -12.56 4.48
N ASN A 59 -11.71 -12.87 3.25
CA ASN A 59 -13.12 -12.96 2.93
C ASN A 59 -13.68 -14.28 3.45
N ALA A 60 -14.55 -14.22 4.46
CA ALA A 60 -15.19 -15.41 5.05
C ALA A 60 -16.36 -15.95 4.21
N SER A 61 -16.81 -15.24 3.17
CA SER A 61 -17.90 -15.72 2.33
C SER A 61 -17.41 -16.77 1.33
N GLU A 62 -18.06 -17.95 1.34
CA GLU A 62 -17.81 -19.03 0.38
C GLU A 62 -18.46 -18.78 -0.98
N SER A 63 -19.50 -17.92 -1.05
CA SER A 63 -20.33 -17.72 -2.24
C SER A 63 -20.18 -16.34 -2.88
N ARG A 64 -19.55 -15.37 -2.20
CA ARG A 64 -19.45 -13.98 -2.69
C ARG A 64 -18.02 -13.46 -2.59
N SER A 65 -17.41 -13.14 -3.72
CA SER A 65 -16.09 -12.53 -3.76
C SER A 65 -16.12 -11.06 -3.34
N ARG A 66 -15.11 -10.62 -2.56
CA ARG A 66 -14.82 -9.21 -2.33
C ARG A 66 -14.02 -8.65 -3.51
N ARG A 67 -14.56 -7.63 -4.19
CA ARG A 67 -13.89 -6.92 -5.29
C ARG A 67 -13.69 -5.46 -4.90
N VAL A 68 -12.48 -4.95 -5.12
CA VAL A 68 -12.08 -3.58 -4.74
C VAL A 68 -11.21 -3.00 -5.85
N LEU A 69 -11.37 -1.71 -6.11
CA LEU A 69 -10.42 -0.91 -6.89
C LEU A 69 -9.61 -0.04 -5.93
N THR A 70 -8.29 -0.16 -5.96
CA THR A 70 -7.41 0.72 -5.19
C THR A 70 -6.65 1.61 -6.15
N THR A 71 -6.72 2.92 -5.92
CA THR A 71 -5.88 3.90 -6.62
C THR A 71 -4.94 4.56 -5.61
N ARG A 72 -3.78 5.02 -6.08
CA ARG A 72 -2.79 5.73 -5.26
C ARG A 72 -2.52 7.07 -5.92
N TRP A 73 -2.68 8.14 -5.15
CA TRP A 73 -2.46 9.50 -5.61
C TRP A 73 -1.28 10.09 -4.86
N MET A 74 -0.67 11.10 -5.46
CA MET A 74 0.51 11.79 -4.94
C MET A 74 0.38 13.27 -5.31
N GLY A 75 1.03 14.13 -4.52
CA GLY A 75 1.02 15.56 -4.77
C GLY A 75 1.79 15.94 -6.03
N ASP A 76 1.47 17.12 -6.56
CA ASP A 76 2.14 17.71 -7.74
C ASP A 76 3.65 17.91 -7.56
N ASP A 77 4.12 17.98 -6.32
CA ASP A 77 5.52 18.14 -5.94
C ASP A 77 6.27 16.81 -5.73
N ALA A 78 5.60 15.66 -5.88
CA ALA A 78 6.26 14.38 -5.69
C ALA A 78 7.31 14.10 -6.78
N ARG A 79 8.38 13.43 -6.36
CA ARG A 79 9.55 13.09 -7.17
C ARG A 79 9.86 11.60 -7.11
N PHE A 80 10.40 11.06 -8.19
CA PHE A 80 10.78 9.66 -8.26
C PHE A 80 11.95 9.39 -7.32
N ALA A 81 11.76 8.44 -6.43
CA ALA A 81 12.78 8.01 -5.47
C ALA A 81 12.98 6.50 -5.62
N PRO A 82 14.09 6.05 -6.25
CA PRO A 82 14.35 4.62 -6.40
C PRO A 82 14.53 3.97 -5.04
N ARG A 83 14.06 2.73 -4.91
CA ARG A 83 14.24 1.91 -3.71
C ARG A 83 15.35 0.89 -3.96
N ARG A 84 16.06 0.53 -2.89
CA ARG A 84 17.09 -0.53 -2.92
C ARG A 84 16.48 -1.94 -2.98
N TRP A 85 15.19 -2.04 -2.69
CA TRP A 85 14.40 -3.27 -2.69
C TRP A 85 13.37 -3.26 -3.81
N GLU A 86 12.79 -4.42 -4.06
CA GLU A 86 11.72 -4.61 -5.05
C GLU A 86 10.53 -3.67 -4.81
N ILE A 87 9.96 -3.10 -5.89
CA ILE A 87 8.80 -2.20 -5.83
C ILE A 87 7.57 -2.82 -6.52
N SER A 88 6.37 -2.40 -6.09
CA SER A 88 5.10 -2.83 -6.69
C SER A 88 4.16 -1.65 -7.00
N PRO A 89 3.75 -1.49 -8.27
CA PRO A 89 4.15 -2.28 -9.43
C PRO A 89 5.65 -2.12 -9.77
N PRO A 90 6.28 -3.09 -10.46
CA PRO A 90 7.70 -3.07 -10.81
C PRO A 90 8.00 -2.15 -12.02
N TYR A 91 7.26 -1.05 -12.15
CA TYR A 91 7.35 -0.14 -13.28
C TYR A 91 7.71 1.25 -12.78
N THR A 92 8.71 1.87 -13.41
CA THR A 92 9.22 3.20 -13.05
C THR A 92 8.84 4.28 -14.06
N GLY A 93 8.26 3.90 -15.20
CA GLY A 93 7.99 4.82 -16.29
C GLY A 93 9.24 5.43 -16.93
N GLY A 94 10.43 4.85 -16.70
CA GLY A 94 11.71 5.36 -17.21
C GLY A 94 12.28 6.56 -16.45
N LEU A 95 11.62 6.98 -15.36
CA LEU A 95 12.04 8.12 -14.55
C LEU A 95 13.39 7.88 -13.86
N GLN A 96 14.19 8.93 -13.77
CA GLN A 96 15.44 8.98 -13.01
C GLN A 96 15.20 9.54 -11.61
N ALA A 97 16.14 9.27 -10.70
CA ALA A 97 16.04 9.75 -9.32
C ALA A 97 15.91 11.29 -9.29
N GLY A 98 14.86 11.78 -8.64
CA GLY A 98 14.57 13.21 -8.54
C GLY A 98 13.69 13.78 -9.65
N ASP A 99 13.35 13.01 -10.69
CA ASP A 99 12.42 13.45 -11.73
C ASP A 99 11.01 13.69 -11.15
N PRO A 100 10.21 14.61 -11.71
CA PRO A 100 8.78 14.67 -11.44
C PRO A 100 8.13 13.32 -11.68
N MET A 101 7.22 12.91 -10.78
CA MET A 101 6.42 11.69 -10.94
C MET A 101 5.26 11.92 -11.93
N GLU A 102 5.58 12.42 -13.12
CA GLU A 102 4.63 12.73 -14.18
C GLU A 102 5.17 12.14 -15.50
N CYS A 103 4.51 11.09 -15.99
CA CYS A 103 4.83 10.47 -17.27
C CYS A 103 3.62 9.67 -17.79
N GLY A 104 3.73 9.03 -18.94
CA GLY A 104 2.62 8.24 -19.51
C GLY A 104 2.09 7.13 -18.59
N LEU A 105 2.93 6.61 -17.67
CA LEU A 105 2.54 5.62 -16.67
C LEU A 105 1.97 6.24 -15.38
N PHE A 106 2.38 7.47 -15.06
CA PHE A 106 1.94 8.24 -13.90
C PHE A 106 1.28 9.54 -14.38
N PRO A 107 0.06 9.46 -14.96
CA PRO A 107 -0.57 10.60 -15.56
C PRO A 107 -1.03 11.60 -14.49
N ARG A 108 -0.91 12.89 -14.84
CA ARG A 108 -1.52 13.97 -14.07
C ARG A 108 -3.04 13.96 -14.28
N LEU A 109 -3.78 14.07 -13.17
CA LEU A 109 -5.23 14.27 -13.22
C LEU A 109 -5.52 15.78 -13.34
N LEU A 110 -6.50 16.13 -14.17
CA LEU A 110 -6.96 17.51 -14.41
C LEU A 110 -8.22 17.82 -13.62
#